data_AF-A0A7Y3HN84-F1
#
_entry.id   AF-A0A7Y3HN84-F1
#
_cell.length_a   1.000
_cell.length_b   1.000
_cell.length_c   1.000
_cell.angle_alpha   90.00
_cell.angle_beta   90.00
_cell.angle_gamma   90.00
#
_symmetry.space_group_name_H-M   'P 1'
#
loop_
_entity.id
_entity.type
_entity.pdbx_description
1 polymer ?
#
loop_
_entity_poly.entity_id
_entity_poly.type
_entity_poly.pdbx_seq_one_letter_code
_entity_poly.pdbx_strand_id
1 'polypeptide(L)'
;LISFSGLTFYGGLIVGAISVIWYTNKHKIKPFVIADAAAPGLMLAYAVGRIGCQLAGDGDWGIVNNSAKPGWLSFLPDWMWSFTYPHNVNRAGIPIPGCEGTHCYELADPVWPTPFYETMMCLTLFGVLWYFRKRIKIPGILFSLYLILNGIERFFIEKIRVNSDYIIAGFEITQAEIISTGLILAGVIGMVVLSKRNKKLSSS
;
A
#
# COMPACT_ATOMS: atom_id res chain seq x y z
N LEU A 1 -18.62 10.12 16.63
CA LEU A 1 -17.40 10.92 16.39
C LEU A 1 -16.15 10.38 17.08
N ILE A 2 -16.25 9.42 18.00
CA ILE A 2 -15.13 8.59 18.46
C ILE A 2 -15.53 7.13 18.29
N SER A 3 -15.34 6.58 17.08
CA SER A 3 -15.41 5.13 16.90
C SER A 3 -14.04 4.56 17.28
N PHE A 4 -14.01 3.59 18.20
CA PHE A 4 -12.78 2.89 18.58
C PHE A 4 -12.07 2.24 17.39
N SER A 5 -12.80 1.96 16.30
CA SER A 5 -12.23 1.42 15.06
C SER A 5 -11.24 2.38 14.37
N GLY A 6 -11.47 3.70 14.40
CA GLY A 6 -10.57 4.68 13.78
C GLY A 6 -9.36 5.05 14.65
N LEU A 7 -9.53 5.01 15.97
CA LEU A 7 -8.45 5.30 16.95
C LEU A 7 -7.32 4.27 16.91
N THR A 8 -7.60 3.02 16.56
CA THR A 8 -6.57 1.98 16.50
C THR A 8 -5.51 2.28 15.43
N PHE A 9 -5.93 2.79 14.27
CA PHE A 9 -5.00 3.13 13.19
C PHE A 9 -4.23 4.44 13.46
N TYR A 10 -4.95 5.53 13.74
CA TYR A 10 -4.31 6.83 14.00
C TYR A 10 -3.51 6.83 15.31
N GLY A 11 -3.96 6.11 16.34
CA GLY A 11 -3.24 5.96 17.61
C GLY A 11 -1.91 5.24 17.41
N GLY A 12 -1.90 4.13 16.67
CA GLY A 12 -0.66 3.42 16.32
C GLY A 12 0.32 4.31 15.54
N LEU A 13 -0.19 5.05 14.55
CA LEU A 13 0.62 5.96 13.75
C LEU A 13 1.19 7.12 14.58
N ILE A 14 0.37 7.80 15.39
CA ILE A 14 0.79 8.94 16.20
C ILE A 14 1.78 8.49 17.28
N VAL A 15 1.45 7.47 18.06
CA VAL A 15 2.31 6.98 19.15
C VAL A 15 3.60 6.39 18.58
N GLY A 16 3.52 5.66 17.47
CA GLY A 16 4.69 5.13 16.75
C GLY A 16 5.62 6.25 16.26
N ALA A 17 5.06 7.26 15.58
CA ALA A 17 5.83 8.40 15.08
C ALA A 17 6.49 9.19 16.22
N ILE A 18 5.75 9.49 17.29
CA ILE A 18 6.27 10.19 18.48
C ILE A 18 7.40 9.38 19.11
N SER A 19 7.23 8.05 19.25
CA SER A 19 8.24 7.18 19.84
C SER A 19 9.53 7.16 19.02
N VAL A 20 9.41 7.10 17.69
CA VAL A 20 10.57 7.14 16.78
C VAL A 20 11.27 8.50 16.85
N ILE A 21 10.52 9.61 16.82
CA ILE A 21 11.08 10.97 16.93
C ILE A 21 11.80 11.15 18.27
N TRP A 22 11.16 10.75 19.37
CA TRP A 22 11.73 10.84 20.71
C TRP A 22 13.03 10.03 20.84
N TYR A 23 13.03 8.78 20.36
CA TYR A 23 14.22 7.92 20.37
C TYR A 23 15.36 8.51 19.52
N THR A 24 15.04 8.98 18.32
CA THR A 24 16.00 9.59 17.38
C THR A 24 16.65 10.83 17.99
N ASN A 25 15.85 11.68 18.64
CA ASN A 25 16.33 12.88 19.33
C ASN A 25 17.20 12.54 20.54
N LYS A 26 16.79 11.56 21.34
CA LYS A 26 17.54 11.12 22.53
C LYS A 26 18.94 10.59 22.16
N HIS A 27 19.05 9.87 21.05
CA HIS A 27 20.30 9.27 20.57
C HIS A 27 21.05 10.10 19.52
N LYS A 28 20.57 11.31 19.18
CA LYS A 28 21.18 12.21 18.18
C LYS A 28 21.42 11.54 16.82
N ILE A 29 20.54 10.63 16.42
CA ILE A 29 20.65 9.93 15.14
C ILE A 29 20.07 10.84 14.04
N LYS A 30 20.71 10.85 12.85
CA LYS A 30 20.21 11.64 11.72
C LYS A 30 18.86 11.07 11.24
N PRO A 31 17.78 11.88 11.12
CA PRO A 31 16.45 11.40 10.73
C PRO A 31 16.41 10.61 9.42
N PHE A 32 17.22 11.00 8.43
CA PHE A 32 17.31 10.30 7.14
C PHE A 32 17.82 8.87 7.25
N VAL A 33 18.68 8.56 8.24
CA VAL A 33 19.18 7.20 8.48
C VAL A 33 18.07 6.33 9.05
N ILE A 34 17.26 6.88 9.96
CA ILE A 34 16.11 6.18 10.54
C ILE A 34 15.04 5.97 9.46
N ALA A 35 14.78 6.96 8.61
CA ALA A 35 13.85 6.83 7.49
C ALA A 35 14.26 5.71 6.53
N ASP A 36 15.54 5.65 6.14
CA ASP A 36 16.07 4.55 5.32
C ASP A 36 15.91 3.19 6.00
N ALA A 37 16.17 3.10 7.30
CA ALA A 37 16.01 1.87 8.06
C ALA A 37 14.53 1.43 8.15
N ALA A 38 13.60 2.39 8.23
CA ALA A 38 12.17 2.14 8.31
C ALA A 38 11.55 1.74 6.96
N ALA A 39 12.06 2.23 5.83
CA ALA A 39 11.47 2.03 4.50
C ALA A 39 11.11 0.57 4.17
N PRO A 40 12.03 -0.42 4.30
CA PRO A 40 11.67 -1.81 4.06
C PRO A 40 10.61 -2.32 5.04
N GLY A 41 10.73 -1.96 6.32
CA GLY A 41 9.77 -2.36 7.36
C GLY A 41 8.36 -1.84 7.10
N LEU A 42 8.23 -0.59 6.63
CA LEU A 42 6.94 0.01 6.26
C LEU A 42 6.28 -0.75 5.10
N MET A 43 7.07 -1.10 4.07
CA MET A 43 6.54 -1.85 2.93
C MET A 43 6.09 -3.26 3.33
N LEU A 44 6.86 -3.94 4.19
CA LEU A 44 6.48 -5.25 4.72
C LEU A 44 5.23 -5.17 5.60
N ALA A 45 5.15 -4.18 6.49
CA ALA A 45 3.99 -3.97 7.35
C ALA A 45 2.71 -3.75 6.52
N TYR A 46 2.80 -2.98 5.44
CA TYR A 46 1.67 -2.79 4.52
C TYR A 46 1.28 -4.10 3.82
N ALA A 47 2.24 -4.89 3.33
CA ALA A 47 1.96 -6.18 2.72
C ALA A 47 1.20 -7.12 3.67
N VAL A 48 1.62 -7.19 4.94
CA VAL A 48 0.95 -7.98 5.99
C VAL A 48 -0.46 -7.45 6.27
N GLY A 49 -0.64 -6.12 6.33
CA GLY A 49 -1.96 -5.51 6.49
C GLY A 49 -2.93 -5.92 5.36
N ARG A 50 -2.44 -5.94 4.12
CA ARG A 50 -3.24 -6.33 2.94
C ARG A 50 -3.65 -7.80 2.90
N ILE A 51 -2.88 -8.68 3.54
CA ILE A 51 -3.32 -10.08 3.77
C ILE A 51 -4.56 -10.09 4.67
N GLY A 52 -4.59 -9.23 5.70
CA GLY A 52 -5.76 -9.06 6.56
C GLY A 52 -7.01 -8.63 5.76
N CYS A 53 -6.86 -7.62 4.90
CA CYS A 53 -7.94 -7.18 4.00
C CYS A 53 -8.43 -8.30 3.08
N GLN A 54 -7.50 -9.07 2.50
CA GLN A 54 -7.84 -10.20 1.63
C GLN A 54 -8.65 -11.28 2.36
N LEU A 55 -8.30 -11.59 3.60
CA LEU A 55 -8.97 -12.62 4.39
C LEU A 55 -10.30 -12.15 4.97
N ALA A 56 -10.41 -10.88 5.34
CA ALA A 56 -11.63 -10.32 5.91
C ALA A 56 -12.70 -10.04 4.84
N GLY A 57 -12.31 -9.70 3.62
CA GLY A 57 -13.25 -9.14 2.64
C GLY A 57 -13.84 -7.82 3.18
N ASP A 58 -12.97 -6.87 3.49
CA ASP A 58 -13.32 -5.58 4.10
C ASP A 58 -13.68 -4.47 3.10
N GLY A 59 -13.88 -4.82 1.83
CA GLY A 59 -14.23 -3.86 0.78
C GLY A 59 -13.06 -3.35 -0.02
N ASP A 60 -11.83 -3.79 0.28
CA ASP A 60 -10.65 -3.33 -0.43
C ASP A 60 -10.41 -4.02 -1.79
N TRP A 61 -11.44 -4.64 -2.36
CA TRP A 61 -11.42 -5.32 -3.65
C TRP A 61 -11.57 -4.37 -4.86
N GLY A 62 -11.28 -4.89 -6.04
CA GLY A 62 -11.28 -4.16 -7.30
C GLY A 62 -12.65 -4.12 -7.99
N ILE A 63 -12.66 -3.56 -9.20
CA ILE A 63 -13.84 -3.57 -10.08
C ILE A 63 -14.24 -5.01 -10.45
N VAL A 64 -15.47 -5.15 -10.92
CA VAL A 64 -16.01 -6.44 -11.40
C VAL A 64 -15.12 -7.01 -12.51
N ASN A 65 -14.78 -8.28 -12.37
CA ASN A 65 -13.95 -9.04 -13.32
C ASN A 65 -14.70 -10.26 -13.84
N ASN A 66 -15.44 -10.07 -14.94
CA ASN A 66 -16.08 -11.16 -15.67
C ASN A 66 -15.17 -11.78 -16.75
N SER A 67 -13.89 -11.40 -16.79
CA SER A 67 -12.96 -11.88 -17.81
C SER A 67 -12.53 -13.31 -17.51
N ALA A 68 -12.63 -14.18 -18.52
CA ALA A 68 -12.10 -15.53 -18.40
C ALA A 68 -10.59 -15.51 -18.12
N LYS A 69 -10.17 -16.34 -17.17
CA LYS A 69 -8.77 -16.48 -16.81
C LYS A 69 -7.95 -16.97 -18.01
N PRO A 70 -6.85 -16.28 -18.38
CA PRO A 70 -6.01 -16.70 -19.49
C PRO A 70 -5.45 -18.11 -19.27
N GLY A 71 -5.41 -18.93 -20.33
CA GLY A 71 -4.96 -20.32 -20.23
C GLY A 71 -3.53 -20.49 -19.71
N TRP A 72 -2.64 -19.50 -19.92
CA TRP A 72 -1.28 -19.52 -19.39
C TRP A 72 -1.21 -19.31 -17.86
N LEU A 73 -2.29 -18.83 -17.24
CA LEU A 73 -2.45 -18.69 -15.78
C LEU A 73 -3.20 -19.87 -15.14
N SER A 74 -3.54 -20.91 -15.91
CA SER A 74 -4.30 -22.08 -15.44
C SER A 74 -3.67 -22.81 -14.24
N PHE A 75 -2.35 -22.69 -14.05
CA PHE A 75 -1.64 -23.27 -12.91
C PHE A 75 -1.96 -22.61 -11.56
N LEU A 76 -2.52 -21.40 -11.56
CA LEU A 76 -2.91 -20.70 -10.34
C LEU A 76 -4.33 -21.09 -9.92
N PRO A 77 -4.71 -20.89 -8.65
CA PRO A 77 -6.10 -20.89 -8.22
C PRO A 77 -6.95 -19.80 -8.89
N ASP A 78 -8.26 -19.99 -8.99
CA ASP A 78 -9.16 -19.01 -9.64
C ASP A 78 -9.39 -17.76 -8.81
N TRP A 79 -9.40 -17.89 -7.47
CA TRP A 79 -9.51 -16.75 -6.55
C TRP A 79 -8.38 -15.73 -6.71
N MET A 80 -7.23 -16.12 -7.28
CA MET A 80 -6.11 -15.21 -7.58
C MET A 80 -6.35 -14.35 -8.81
N TRP A 81 -7.36 -14.67 -9.63
CA TRP A 81 -7.74 -13.91 -10.83
C TRP A 81 -9.07 -13.16 -10.61
N SER A 82 -10.06 -13.86 -10.04
CA SER A 82 -11.41 -13.37 -9.84
C SER A 82 -11.97 -14.00 -8.56
N PHE A 83 -12.44 -13.19 -7.62
CA PHE A 83 -12.90 -13.67 -6.31
C PHE A 83 -14.19 -12.99 -5.87
N THR A 84 -15.09 -13.74 -5.24
CA THR A 84 -16.39 -13.24 -4.75
C THR A 84 -16.40 -12.88 -3.26
N TYR A 85 -15.29 -13.12 -2.55
CA TYR A 85 -15.17 -12.88 -1.11
C TYR A 85 -16.36 -13.45 -0.31
N PRO A 86 -16.49 -14.78 -0.23
CA PRO A 86 -17.51 -15.40 0.61
C PRO A 86 -17.26 -15.06 2.08
N HIS A 87 -18.33 -14.89 2.84
CA HIS A 87 -18.31 -14.51 4.25
C HIS A 87 -17.64 -13.15 4.52
N ASN A 88 -17.71 -12.21 3.57
CA ASN A 88 -17.08 -10.90 3.72
C ASN A 88 -17.65 -10.11 4.93
N VAL A 89 -16.78 -9.39 5.64
CA VAL A 89 -17.17 -8.63 6.84
C VAL A 89 -18.10 -7.46 6.54
N ASN A 90 -18.08 -6.96 5.30
CA ASN A 90 -18.92 -5.85 4.85
C ASN A 90 -20.37 -6.22 4.55
N ARG A 91 -20.71 -7.52 4.54
CA ARG A 91 -22.04 -8.01 4.15
C ARG A 91 -22.47 -7.54 2.76
N ALA A 92 -21.50 -7.38 1.87
CA ALA A 92 -21.72 -6.95 0.50
C ALA A 92 -22.16 -8.12 -0.38
N GLY A 93 -23.08 -7.84 -1.30
CA GLY A 93 -23.58 -8.79 -2.30
C GLY A 93 -24.85 -9.53 -1.88
N ILE A 94 -24.93 -10.82 -2.18
CA ILE A 94 -26.10 -11.67 -1.98
C ILE A 94 -25.90 -12.64 -0.80
N PRO A 95 -26.99 -13.07 -0.13
CA PRO A 95 -26.89 -14.05 0.95
C PRO A 95 -26.53 -15.44 0.41
N ILE A 96 -25.66 -16.15 1.12
CA ILE A 96 -25.25 -17.51 0.77
C ILE A 96 -26.38 -18.50 1.17
N PRO A 97 -26.89 -19.32 0.24
CA PRO A 97 -27.96 -20.28 0.54
C PRO A 97 -27.58 -21.23 1.68
N GLY A 98 -28.42 -21.33 2.71
CA GLY A 98 -28.21 -22.23 3.84
C GLY A 98 -27.20 -21.73 4.89
N CYS A 99 -26.73 -20.48 4.81
CA CYS A 99 -25.90 -19.84 5.83
C CYS A 99 -26.73 -18.86 6.65
N GLU A 100 -26.77 -19.05 7.97
CA GLU A 100 -27.41 -18.12 8.91
C GLU A 100 -26.35 -17.42 9.78
N GLY A 101 -26.35 -16.09 9.78
CA GLY A 101 -25.40 -15.31 10.59
C GLY A 101 -25.02 -13.97 9.95
N THR A 102 -24.16 -13.24 10.66
CA THR A 102 -23.74 -11.88 10.27
C THR A 102 -22.72 -11.84 9.14
N HIS A 103 -22.11 -12.98 8.78
CA HIS A 103 -21.09 -13.10 7.74
C HIS A 103 -21.51 -14.16 6.71
N CYS A 104 -22.75 -14.11 6.25
CA CYS A 104 -23.33 -15.05 5.30
C CYS A 104 -23.61 -14.38 3.94
N TYR A 105 -22.70 -13.54 3.48
CA TYR A 105 -22.82 -12.80 2.22
C TYR A 105 -21.60 -13.06 1.34
N GLU A 106 -21.82 -13.04 0.02
CA GLU A 106 -20.79 -13.06 -1.00
C GLU A 106 -21.14 -12.08 -2.14
N LEU A 107 -20.14 -11.59 -2.86
CA LEU A 107 -20.37 -10.71 -4.00
C LEU A 107 -21.09 -11.45 -5.12
N ALA A 108 -22.11 -10.81 -5.70
CA ALA A 108 -22.89 -11.38 -6.80
C ALA A 108 -22.03 -11.57 -8.06
N ASP A 109 -21.17 -10.59 -8.34
CA ASP A 109 -20.20 -10.64 -9.43
C ASP A 109 -18.78 -10.80 -8.86
N PRO A 110 -17.92 -11.61 -9.48
CA PRO A 110 -16.54 -11.72 -9.06
C PRO A 110 -15.78 -10.43 -9.36
N VAL A 111 -14.83 -10.09 -8.49
CA VAL A 111 -14.03 -8.88 -8.59
C VAL A 111 -12.54 -9.20 -8.68
N TRP A 112 -11.74 -8.23 -9.12
CA TRP A 112 -10.29 -8.33 -9.03
C TRP A 112 -9.86 -8.34 -7.54
N PRO A 113 -9.08 -9.34 -7.09
CA PRO A 113 -8.62 -9.41 -5.70
C PRO A 113 -7.46 -8.44 -5.45
N THR A 114 -7.72 -7.14 -5.49
CA THR A 114 -6.70 -6.09 -5.33
C THR A 114 -5.88 -6.19 -4.05
N PRO A 115 -6.42 -6.57 -2.86
CA PRO A 115 -5.59 -6.73 -1.66
C PRO A 115 -4.51 -7.80 -1.84
N PHE A 116 -4.81 -8.89 -2.55
CA PHE A 116 -3.83 -9.91 -2.89
C PHE A 116 -2.73 -9.34 -3.82
N TYR A 117 -3.12 -8.58 -4.85
CA TYR A 117 -2.17 -7.93 -5.75
C TYR A 117 -1.27 -6.94 -5.01
N GLU A 118 -1.83 -6.13 -4.13
CA GLU A 118 -1.08 -5.21 -3.26
C GLU A 118 -0.09 -5.98 -2.37
N THR A 119 -0.50 -7.08 -1.73
CA THR A 119 0.43 -7.91 -0.95
C THR A 119 1.60 -8.40 -1.81
N MET A 120 1.34 -8.94 -3.00
CA MET A 120 2.40 -9.45 -3.89
C MET A 120 3.35 -8.35 -4.37
N MET A 121 2.80 -7.19 -4.74
CA MET A 121 3.58 -6.02 -5.13
C MET A 121 4.43 -5.53 -3.96
N CYS A 122 3.85 -5.35 -2.77
CA CYS A 122 4.56 -4.85 -1.61
C CYS A 122 5.64 -5.82 -1.10
N LEU A 123 5.42 -7.14 -1.16
CA LEU A 123 6.48 -8.12 -0.87
C LEU A 123 7.63 -8.03 -1.87
N THR A 124 7.31 -7.83 -3.16
CA THR A 124 8.31 -7.64 -4.20
C THR A 124 9.11 -6.36 -3.97
N LEU A 125 8.42 -5.25 -3.70
CA LEU A 125 9.04 -3.95 -3.39
C LEU A 125 9.86 -4.00 -2.11
N PHE A 126 9.40 -4.72 -1.09
CA PHE A 126 10.20 -5.02 0.10
C PHE A 126 11.48 -5.75 -0.27
N GLY A 127 11.41 -6.79 -1.10
CA GLY A 127 12.59 -7.51 -1.59
C GLY A 127 13.58 -6.60 -2.33
N VAL A 128 13.07 -5.71 -3.19
CA VAL A 128 13.87 -4.69 -3.90
C VAL A 128 14.57 -3.76 -2.90
N LEU A 129 13.83 -3.16 -1.98
CA LEU A 129 14.39 -2.26 -0.96
C LEU A 129 15.40 -2.99 -0.06
N TRP A 130 15.09 -4.22 0.32
CA TRP A 130 15.95 -5.07 1.14
C TRP A 130 17.25 -5.41 0.43
N TYR A 131 17.21 -5.65 -0.88
CA TYR A 131 18.39 -5.88 -1.71
C TYR A 131 19.26 -4.62 -1.82
N PHE A 132 18.66 -3.46 -2.04
CA PHE A 132 19.39 -2.19 -2.17
C PHE A 132 19.89 -1.61 -0.84
N ARG A 133 19.37 -2.08 0.31
CA ARG A 133 19.70 -1.53 1.64
C ARG A 133 21.18 -1.42 1.97
N LYS A 134 22.00 -2.36 1.47
CA LYS A 134 23.46 -2.37 1.69
C LYS A 134 24.25 -1.71 0.57
N ARG A 135 23.61 -1.43 -0.56
CA ARG A 135 24.24 -0.83 -1.75
C ARG A 135 24.14 0.69 -1.74
N ILE A 136 23.06 1.23 -1.18
CA ILE A 136 22.84 2.67 -1.04
C ILE A 136 23.50 3.15 0.25
N LYS A 137 24.55 3.97 0.12
CA LYS A 137 25.32 4.51 1.26
C LYS A 137 24.91 5.93 1.67
N ILE A 138 24.16 6.63 0.83
CA ILE A 138 23.77 8.02 1.05
C ILE A 138 22.46 8.02 1.86
N PRO A 139 22.44 8.57 3.09
CA PRO A 139 21.23 8.62 3.90
C PRO A 139 20.08 9.37 3.22
N GLY A 140 18.89 8.78 3.28
CA GLY A 140 17.63 9.28 2.75
C GLY A 140 17.32 8.80 1.32
N ILE A 141 18.29 8.24 0.59
CA ILE A 141 18.04 7.76 -0.79
C ILE A 141 17.18 6.49 -0.79
N LEU A 142 17.36 5.60 0.18
CA LEU A 142 16.57 4.37 0.24
C LEU A 142 15.11 4.68 0.57
N PHE A 143 14.86 5.66 1.46
CA PHE A 143 13.52 6.16 1.74
C PHE A 143 12.92 6.89 0.54
N SER A 144 13.69 7.70 -0.19
CA SER A 144 13.25 8.30 -1.45
C SER A 144 12.85 7.25 -2.49
N LEU A 145 13.61 6.17 -2.62
CA LEU A 145 13.26 5.04 -3.50
C LEU A 145 11.96 4.37 -3.05
N TYR A 146 11.77 4.17 -1.75
CA TYR A 146 10.52 3.69 -1.18
C TYR A 146 9.32 4.57 -1.56
N LEU A 147 9.43 5.90 -1.45
CA LEU A 147 8.34 6.83 -1.81
C LEU A 147 7.97 6.72 -3.29
N ILE A 148 8.96 6.64 -4.18
CA ILE A 148 8.73 6.48 -5.62
C ILE A 148 8.01 5.15 -5.89
N LEU A 149 8.54 4.04 -5.36
CA LEU A 149 7.97 2.71 -5.58
C LEU A 149 6.56 2.58 -5.01
N ASN A 150 6.32 3.12 -3.82
CA ASN A 150 4.99 3.13 -3.19
C ASN A 150 3.99 3.99 -3.97
N GLY A 151 4.42 5.16 -4.49
CA GLY A 151 3.55 5.98 -5.33
C GLY A 151 3.19 5.29 -6.65
N ILE A 152 4.14 4.60 -7.29
CA ILE A 152 3.89 3.82 -8.51
C ILE A 152 2.91 2.69 -8.24
N GLU A 153 3.11 1.92 -7.18
CA GLU A 153 2.21 0.82 -6.80
C GLU A 153 0.79 1.30 -6.56
N ARG A 154 0.62 2.38 -5.77
CA ARG A 154 -0.68 3.00 -5.54
C ARG A 154 -1.35 3.48 -6.83
N PHE A 155 -0.59 4.07 -7.75
CA PHE A 155 -1.13 4.54 -9.03
C PHE A 155 -1.75 3.39 -9.84
N PHE A 156 -1.07 2.24 -9.93
CA PHE A 156 -1.57 1.10 -10.69
C PHE A 156 -2.75 0.40 -10.01
N ILE A 157 -2.68 0.19 -8.70
CA ILE A 157 -3.75 -0.49 -7.96
C ILE A 157 -5.03 0.34 -7.96
N GLU A 158 -4.93 1.66 -7.85
CA GLU A 158 -6.10 2.54 -7.85
C GLU A 158 -6.90 2.43 -9.16
N LYS A 159 -6.24 2.25 -10.30
CA LYS A 159 -6.93 2.04 -11.59
C LYS A 159 -7.79 0.77 -11.61
N ILE A 160 -7.49 -0.19 -10.74
CA ILE A 160 -8.22 -1.46 -10.61
C ILE A 160 -9.28 -1.35 -9.50
N ARG A 161 -9.12 -0.46 -8.53
CA ARG A 161 -10.03 -0.31 -7.39
C ARG A 161 -11.34 0.36 -7.78
N VAL A 162 -12.41 -0.01 -7.08
CA VAL A 162 -13.69 0.70 -7.11
C VAL A 162 -13.52 1.96 -6.26
N ASN A 163 -13.11 3.07 -6.85
CA ASN A 163 -13.16 4.35 -6.15
C ASN A 163 -13.96 5.38 -6.93
N SER A 164 -14.76 6.13 -6.18
CA SER A 164 -15.67 7.16 -6.65
C SER A 164 -14.91 8.35 -7.22
N ASP A 165 -15.23 8.72 -8.45
CA ASP A 165 -14.69 9.88 -9.13
C ASP A 165 -14.98 11.16 -8.33
N TYR A 166 -13.93 11.89 -7.96
CA TYR A 166 -14.08 13.25 -7.46
C TYR A 166 -13.94 14.21 -8.64
N ILE A 167 -15.03 14.87 -9.01
CA ILE A 167 -15.00 15.93 -10.03
C ILE A 167 -14.43 17.19 -9.38
N ILE A 168 -13.16 17.50 -9.67
CA ILE A 168 -12.54 18.77 -9.29
C ILE A 168 -12.21 19.53 -10.58
N ALA A 169 -12.82 20.70 -10.76
CA ALA A 169 -12.58 21.59 -11.90
C ALA A 169 -12.83 20.99 -13.30
N GLY A 170 -13.78 20.06 -13.43
CA GLY A 170 -14.14 19.45 -14.72
C GLY A 170 -13.20 18.35 -15.21
N PHE A 171 -12.19 17.98 -14.41
CA PHE A 171 -11.34 16.81 -14.63
C PHE A 171 -11.63 15.76 -13.55
N GLU A 172 -11.79 14.51 -13.96
CA GLU A 172 -11.90 13.35 -13.07
C GLU A 172 -10.50 13.04 -12.51
N ILE A 173 -10.16 13.62 -11.36
CA ILE A 173 -8.87 13.36 -10.69
C ILE A 173 -9.17 12.66 -9.38
N THR A 174 -8.65 11.45 -9.20
CA THR A 174 -8.88 10.70 -7.96
C THR A 174 -7.95 11.20 -6.85
N GLN A 175 -8.41 11.18 -5.58
CA GLN A 175 -7.57 11.53 -4.43
C GLN A 175 -6.27 10.70 -4.38
N ALA A 176 -6.34 9.45 -4.82
CA ALA A 176 -5.22 8.54 -4.88
C ALA A 176 -4.20 8.89 -6.00
N GLU A 177 -4.63 9.46 -7.13
CA GLU A 177 -3.71 10.00 -8.15
C GLU A 177 -2.91 11.20 -7.62
N ILE A 178 -3.55 12.06 -6.82
CA ILE A 178 -2.87 13.19 -6.18
C ILE A 178 -1.82 12.69 -5.17
N ILE A 179 -2.21 11.73 -4.31
CA ILE A 179 -1.31 11.19 -3.28
C ILE A 179 -0.14 10.43 -3.93
N SER A 180 -0.41 9.57 -4.93
CA SER A 180 0.64 8.82 -5.64
C SER A 180 1.60 9.75 -6.37
N THR A 181 1.09 10.75 -7.08
CA THR A 181 1.93 11.76 -7.76
C THR A 181 2.77 12.54 -6.76
N GLY A 182 2.18 12.95 -5.63
CA GLY A 182 2.88 13.63 -4.55
C GLY A 182 4.03 12.80 -3.96
N LEU A 183 3.79 11.50 -3.72
CA LEU A 183 4.81 10.56 -3.22
C LEU A 183 5.97 10.40 -4.23
N ILE A 184 5.65 10.23 -5.52
CA ILE A 184 6.66 10.11 -6.58
C ILE A 184 7.50 11.38 -6.65
N LEU A 185 6.88 12.56 -6.70
CA LEU A 185 7.59 13.84 -6.78
C LEU A 185 8.47 14.06 -5.54
N ALA A 186 7.95 13.82 -4.34
CA ALA A 186 8.73 13.95 -3.11
C ALA A 186 9.93 13.00 -3.09
N GLY A 187 9.76 11.76 -3.55
CA GLY A 187 10.82 10.78 -3.67
C GLY A 187 11.89 11.21 -4.68
N VAL A 188 11.51 11.65 -5.88
CA VAL A 188 12.44 12.12 -6.92
C VAL A 188 13.22 13.34 -6.45
N ILE A 189 12.53 14.35 -5.89
CA ILE A 189 13.17 15.57 -5.36
C ILE A 189 14.16 15.20 -4.25
N GLY A 190 13.74 14.37 -3.30
CA GLY A 190 14.61 13.88 -2.22
C GLY A 190 15.87 13.21 -2.75
N MET A 191 15.71 12.30 -3.72
CA MET A 191 16.83 11.58 -4.32
C MET A 191 17.82 12.52 -5.03
N VAL A 192 17.33 13.48 -5.81
CA VAL A 192 18.18 14.44 -6.53
C VAL A 192 18.90 15.38 -5.56
N VAL A 193 18.19 15.94 -4.59
CA VAL A 193 18.77 16.89 -3.62
C VAL A 193 19.83 16.21 -2.76
N LEU A 194 19.56 15.02 -2.23
CA LEU A 194 20.50 14.27 -1.39
C LEU A 194 21.74 13.84 -2.18
N SER A 195 21.57 13.42 -3.44
CA SER A 195 22.69 13.06 -4.32
C SER A 195 23.59 14.26 -4.64
N LYS A 196 23.01 15.43 -4.92
CA LYS A 196 23.77 16.67 -5.17
C LYS A 196 24.52 17.13 -3.91
N ARG A 197 23.89 17.08 -2.73
CA ARG A 197 24.54 17.44 -1.46
C ARG A 197 25.72 16.52 -1.14
N ASN A 198 25.59 15.22 -1.41
CA ASN A 198 26.69 14.27 -1.18
C ASN A 198 27.88 14.53 -2.12
N LYS A 199 27.64 14.82 -3.40
CA LYS A 199 28.71 15.18 -4.35
C LYS A 199 29.48 16.43 -3.91
N LYS A 200 28.76 17.46 -3.44
CA LYS A 200 29.38 18.71 -2.94
C LYS A 200 30.27 18.46 -1.71
N LEU A 201 29.82 17.61 -0.78
CA LEU A 201 30.60 17.22 0.40
C LEU A 201 31.85 16.39 0.05
N SER A 202 31.82 15.60 -1.03
CA SER A 202 33.00 14.85 -1.48
C SER A 202 34.00 15.68 -2.30
N SER A 203 33.61 16.88 -2.76
CA SER A 203 34.43 17.77 -3.58
C SER A 203 35.02 18.98 -2.82
N SER A 204 34.72 19.10 -1.52
CA SER A 204 35.29 20.10 -0.60
C SER A 204 36.18 19.41 0.41
#